data_AF-A0A850YUA3-F1
#
_entry.id   AF-A0A850YUA3-F1
#
_cell.length_a   1.000
_cell.length_b   1.000
_cell.length_c   1.000
_cell.angle_alpha   90.00
_cell.angle_beta   90.00
_cell.angle_gamma   90.00
#
_symmetry.space_group_name_H-M   'P 1'
#
loop_
_entity.id
_entity.type
_entity.pdbx_description
1 polymer ?
#
loop_
_entity_poly.entity_id
_entity_poly.type
_entity_poly.pdbx_seq_one_letter_code
_entity_poly.pdbx_strand_id
1 'polypeptide(L)' 'CMLCHRSEADPDICGTKLEKSGVCAHVFCLYFATLLFQQENERVGLVGFLPRDIHLAVRRAAQK' A
#
# COMPACT_ATOMS: atom_id res chain seq x y z
N CYS A 1 6.56 -2.77 4.93
CA CYS A 1 5.64 -1.96 4.11
C CYS A 1 6.41 -0.88 3.37
N MET A 2 6.26 -0.79 2.04
CA MET A 2 6.98 0.16 1.21
C MET A 2 6.47 1.61 1.34
N LEU A 3 5.27 1.83 1.92
CA LEU A 3 4.67 3.16 2.05
C LEU A 3 5.07 3.88 3.35
N CYS A 4 5.19 3.14 4.46
CA CYS A 4 5.58 3.70 5.76
C CYS A 4 7.02 3.37 6.16
N HIS A 5 7.76 2.65 5.32
CA HIS A 5 9.15 2.21 5.53
C HIS A 5 9.39 1.40 6.82
N ARG A 6 8.34 0.88 7.45
CA ARG A 6 8.42 0.00 8.63
C ARG A 6 8.27 -1.45 8.20
N SER A 7 9.20 -2.29 8.64
CA SER A 7 9.19 -3.75 8.44
C SER A 7 8.14 -4.43 9.31
N GLU A 8 8.11 -4.03 10.58
CA GLU A 8 7.12 -4.43 11.57
C GLU A 8 6.34 -3.20 12.04
N ALA A 9 5.03 -3.32 12.06
CA ALA A 9 4.13 -2.34 12.63
C ALA A 9 3.03 -3.09 13.36
N ASP A 10 2.52 -2.48 14.43
CA ASP A 10 1.38 -3.00 15.15
C ASP A 10 0.20 -3.22 14.16
N PRO A 11 -0.34 -4.45 14.05
CA PRO A 11 -1.47 -4.74 13.19
C PRO A 11 -2.72 -3.89 13.51
N ASP A 12 -2.89 -3.46 14.75
CA ASP A 12 -4.02 -2.61 15.15
C ASP A 12 -3.85 -1.17 14.63
N ILE A 13 -2.61 -0.73 14.41
CA ILE A 13 -2.27 0.61 13.91
C ILE A 13 -2.19 0.64 12.38
N CYS A 14 -1.58 -0.36 11.77
CA CYS A 14 -1.29 -0.38 10.33
C CYS A 14 -2.19 -1.33 9.52
N GLY A 15 -2.91 -2.22 10.20
CA GLY A 15 -3.61 -3.32 9.57
C GLY A 15 -2.66 -4.43 9.11
N THR A 16 -3.25 -5.49 8.56
CA THR A 16 -2.51 -6.65 8.05
C THR A 16 -1.54 -6.26 6.94
N LYS A 17 -0.35 -6.88 6.94
CA LYS A 17 0.62 -6.75 5.85
C LYS A 17 0.19 -7.61 4.67
N LEU A 18 0.00 -6.98 3.51
CA LEU A 18 -0.30 -7.65 2.25
C LEU A 18 0.92 -7.67 1.34
N GLU A 19 1.11 -8.77 0.62
CA GLU A 19 2.19 -8.92 -0.35
C GLU A 19 1.68 -9.62 -1.61
N LYS A 20 1.87 -8.97 -2.77
CA LYS A 20 1.52 -9.53 -4.08
C LYS A 20 2.28 -8.81 -5.18
N SER A 21 2.72 -9.55 -6.21
CA SER A 21 3.37 -8.99 -7.41
C SER A 21 4.55 -8.06 -7.10
N GLY A 22 5.35 -8.36 -6.07
CA GLY A 22 6.49 -7.55 -5.65
C GLY A 22 6.14 -6.27 -4.88
N VAL A 23 4.87 -6.05 -4.55
CA VAL A 23 4.42 -4.95 -3.70
C VAL A 23 4.12 -5.50 -2.30
N CYS A 24 4.67 -4.84 -1.27
CA CYS A 24 4.41 -5.15 0.13
C CYS A 24 3.94 -3.90 0.88
N ALA A 25 2.67 -3.89 1.32
CA ALA A 25 2.07 -2.75 2.01
C ALA A 25 1.10 -3.20 3.10
N HIS A 26 0.93 -2.41 4.16
CA HIS A 26 -0.15 -2.65 5.12
C HIS A 26 -1.48 -2.13 4.55
N VAL A 27 -2.59 -2.77 4.94
CA VAL A 27 -3.94 -2.40 4.48
C VAL A 27 -4.22 -0.91 4.73
N PHE A 28 -4.01 -0.41 5.96
CA PHE A 28 -4.30 0.99 6.26
C PHE A 28 -3.32 1.94 5.58
N CYS A 29 -2.07 1.53 5.35
CA CYS A 29 -1.15 2.33 4.54
C CYS A 29 -1.64 2.53 3.11
N LEU A 30 -2.32 1.54 2.50
CA LEU A 30 -2.91 1.69 1.17
C LEU A 30 -4.11 2.66 1.19
N TYR A 31 -5.00 2.51 2.16
CA TYR A 31 -6.20 3.36 2.28
C TYR A 31 -5.88 4.82 2.60
N PHE A 32 -4.84 5.09 3.39
CA PHE A 32 -4.45 6.44 3.78
C PHE A 32 -3.36 7.05 2.90
N ALA A 33 -2.82 6.32 1.91
CA ALA A 33 -1.87 6.86 0.96
C ALA A 33 -2.53 7.93 0.08
N THR A 34 -1.92 9.11 0.01
CA THR A 34 -2.42 10.19 -0.83
C THR A 34 -2.35 9.81 -2.32
N LEU A 35 -3.44 10.06 -3.05
CA LEU A 35 -3.57 9.81 -4.50
C LEU A 35 -3.43 8.32 -4.89
N LEU A 36 -3.83 7.41 -4.00
CA LEU A 36 -4.02 6.00 -4.32
C LEU A 36 -5.53 5.74 -4.46
N PHE A 37 -5.96 5.19 -5.59
CA PHE A 37 -7.37 4.95 -5.87
C PHE A 37 -7.64 3.46 -5.97
N GLN A 38 -8.54 2.97 -5.11
CA GLN A 38 -8.99 1.59 -5.15
C GLN A 38 -9.90 1.39 -6.38
N GLN A 39 -9.63 0.36 -7.16
CA GLN A 39 -10.53 -0.09 -8.21
C GLN A 39 -11.73 -0.82 -7.59
N GLU A 40 -12.88 -0.81 -8.27
CA GLU A 40 -14.09 -1.50 -7.79
C GLU A 40 -13.89 -3.01 -7.59
N ASN A 41 -12.94 -3.61 -8.33
CA ASN A 41 -12.62 -5.03 -8.23
C ASN A 41 -11.38 -5.26 -7.36
N GLU A 42 -11.58 -5.77 -6.14
CA GLU A 42 -10.53 -6.07 -5.17
C GLU A 42 -9.53 -7.14 -5.63
N ARG A 43 -9.86 -7.94 -6.65
CA ARG A 43 -8.94 -8.94 -7.22
C ARG A 43 -7.82 -8.31 -8.05
N VAL A 44 -8.03 -7.06 -8.51
CA VAL A 44 -7.05 -6.30 -9.28
C VAL A 44 -5.92 -5.84 -8.36
N GLY A 45 -4.68 -6.05 -8.80
CA GLY A 45 -3.51 -5.59 -8.04
C GLY A 45 -3.49 -6.11 -6.60
N LEU A 46 -3.25 -5.20 -5.65
CA LEU A 46 -3.25 -5.46 -4.22
C LEU A 46 -4.54 -4.89 -3.61
N VAL A 47 -5.52 -5.74 -3.32
CA VAL A 47 -6.86 -5.37 -2.80
C VAL A 47 -7.54 -4.24 -3.59
N GLY A 48 -7.46 -4.29 -4.92
CA GLY A 48 -8.02 -3.28 -5.81
C GLY A 48 -7.07 -2.12 -6.11
N PHE A 49 -5.90 -2.01 -5.49
CA PHE A 49 -4.93 -0.98 -5.83
C PHE A 49 -3.96 -1.45 -6.92
N LEU A 50 -3.80 -0.63 -7.97
CA LEU A 50 -2.89 -0.94 -9.07
C LEU A 50 -1.43 -0.89 -8.60
N PRO A 51 -0.59 -1.91 -8.91
CA PRO A 51 0.82 -1.92 -8.51
C PRO A 51 1.58 -0.67 -8.96
N ARG A 52 1.29 -0.16 -10.17
CA ARG A 52 1.89 1.06 -10.72
C ARG A 52 1.63 2.29 -9.84
N ASP A 53 0.41 2.42 -9.32
CA ASP A 53 0.02 3.56 -8.48
C ASP A 53 0.62 3.43 -7.09
N ILE A 54 0.73 2.20 -6.57
CA ILE A 54 1.43 1.95 -5.30
C ILE A 54 2.90 2.33 -5.42
N HIS A 55 3.59 1.93 -6.49
CA HIS A 55 4.97 2.36 -6.71
C HIS A 55 5.13 3.88 -6.84
N LEU A 56 4.15 4.56 -7.45
CA LEU A 56 4.14 6.01 -7.51
C LEU A 56 3.96 6.64 -6.11
N ALA A 57 3.06 6.10 -5.29
CA ALA A 57 2.86 6.53 -3.91
C ALA A 57 4.11 6.29 -3.05
N VAL A 58 4.79 5.15 -3.20
CA VAL A 58 6.07 4.85 -2.54
C VAL A 58 7.12 5.90 -2.91
N ARG A 59 7.29 6.22 -4.20
CA ARG A 59 8.24 7.27 -4.63
C ARG A 59 7.90 8.65 -4.07
N ARG A 60 6.62 8.97 -3.89
CA ARG A 60 6.19 10.23 -3.27
C ARG A 60 6.45 10.24 -1.76
N ALA A 61 6.19 9.11 -1.08
CA ALA A 61 6.48 8.96 0.34
C ALA A 61 7.99 9.10 0.64
N ALA A 62 8.85 8.64 -0.27
CA ALA A 62 10.30 8.80 -0.15
C ALA A 62 10.82 10.23 -0.44
N GLN A 63 9.99 11.12 -0.97
CA GLN A 63 10.34 12.52 -1.26
C GLN A 63 9.89 13.51 -0.17
N LYS A 64 9.33 13.01 0.94
CA LYS A 64 8.96 13.80 2.12
C LYS A 64 9.95 13.54 3.23
#